data_AF-A0A383D626-F1
#
_entry.id   AF-A0A383D626-F1
#
_cell.length_a   1.000
_cell.length_b   1.000
_cell.length_c   1.000
_cell.angle_alpha   90.00
_cell.angle_beta   90.00
_cell.angle_gamma   90.00
#
_symmetry.space_group_name_H-M   'P 1'
#
loop_
_entity.id
_entity.type
_entity.pdbx_description
1 polymer ?
#
loop_
_entity_poly.entity_id
_entity_poly.type
_entity_poly.pdbx_seq_one_letter_code
_entity_poly.pdbx_strand_id
1 'polypeptide(L)'
;VAKRQTKDNPSSKSKASSNGKGSAKRSWFFKLFWRVTLIGLVVLGAYAFYLDAQIKHAFSGNKWEVPAQIFARPLEISKGEEITPQEVIDELNLLGYRKVTFADSSGEYSYQNKVLTLQRRAFQFPEGAEPLRHLVITWEGARIGEIYDKSQGRPYGSAKLEPW
;
A
#
# COMPACT_ATOMS: atom_id res chain seq x y z
N VAL A 1 6.58 -98.21 30.24
CA VAL A 1 5.26 -97.66 30.63
C VAL A 1 5.46 -96.23 31.12
N ALA A 2 4.63 -95.30 30.64
CA ALA A 2 4.79 -93.85 30.69
C ALA A 2 4.47 -93.19 32.04
N LYS A 3 5.08 -92.01 32.33
CA LYS A 3 4.35 -90.75 32.59
C LYS A 3 5.28 -89.54 32.79
N ARG A 4 4.90 -88.43 32.13
CA ARG A 4 5.32 -87.02 32.32
C ARG A 4 4.88 -86.49 33.69
N GLN A 5 5.55 -85.45 34.22
CA GLN A 5 4.98 -84.07 34.37
C GLN A 5 5.84 -83.09 35.22
N THR A 6 5.97 -81.87 34.67
CA THR A 6 5.94 -80.50 35.28
C THR A 6 6.86 -80.16 36.47
N LYS A 7 7.81 -79.22 36.39
CA LYS A 7 7.72 -77.75 36.17
C LYS A 7 6.89 -77.00 37.23
N ASP A 8 7.60 -76.10 37.93
CA ASP A 8 7.19 -74.84 38.56
C ASP A 8 7.61 -74.73 40.05
N ASN A 9 8.53 -73.80 40.32
CA ASN A 9 8.97 -73.40 41.67
C ASN A 9 8.60 -71.91 41.87
N PRO A 10 8.10 -71.49 43.06
CA PRO A 10 7.30 -70.28 43.16
C PRO A 10 8.06 -69.02 43.61
N SER A 11 7.48 -67.89 43.24
CA SER A 11 7.37 -66.64 44.01
C SER A 11 8.64 -65.87 44.40
N SER A 12 8.97 -64.84 43.61
CA SER A 12 9.54 -63.59 44.11
C SER A 12 8.64 -62.41 43.72
N LYS A 13 7.56 -62.20 44.50
CA LYS A 13 6.84 -60.92 44.49
C LYS A 13 7.47 -60.01 45.53
N SER A 14 8.37 -59.13 45.10
CA SER A 14 8.78 -57.97 45.88
C SER A 14 7.58 -57.02 46.02
N LYS A 15 6.95 -57.06 47.20
CA LYS A 15 6.04 -56.00 47.64
C LYS A 15 6.88 -54.78 48.00
N ALA A 16 6.88 -53.77 47.14
CA ALA A 16 7.19 -52.41 47.53
C ALA A 16 5.87 -51.61 47.58
N SER A 17 5.16 -51.72 48.71
CA SER A 17 4.09 -50.78 49.05
C SER A 17 4.72 -49.58 49.78
N SER A 18 5.11 -48.54 49.03
CA SER A 18 5.31 -47.23 49.64
C SER A 18 4.01 -46.43 49.52
N ASN A 19 3.39 -46.30 50.69
CA ASN A 19 2.07 -45.76 50.92
C ASN A 19 2.09 -44.24 50.68
N GLY A 20 1.77 -43.80 49.46
CA GLY A 20 1.55 -42.38 49.13
C GLY A 20 0.23 -41.85 49.67
N LYS A 21 -0.02 -41.96 50.99
CA LYS A 21 -1.16 -41.33 51.67
C LYS A 21 -0.91 -39.82 51.76
N GLY A 22 -1.21 -39.13 50.66
CA GLY A 22 -1.22 -37.67 50.58
C GLY A 22 -1.84 -37.09 49.30
N SER A 23 -2.35 -37.93 48.38
CA SER A 23 -2.78 -37.48 47.05
C SER A 23 -4.28 -37.20 46.90
N ALA A 24 -5.13 -37.61 47.86
CA ALA A 24 -6.58 -37.47 47.73
C ALA A 24 -7.03 -36.00 47.72
N LYS A 25 -6.44 -35.14 48.57
CA LYS A 25 -6.69 -33.68 48.53
C LYS A 25 -6.14 -33.07 47.24
N ARG A 26 -4.93 -33.42 46.80
CA ARG A 26 -4.29 -32.88 45.60
C ARG A 26 -5.05 -33.24 44.31
N SER A 27 -5.61 -34.45 44.22
CA SER A 27 -6.48 -34.87 43.12
C SER A 27 -7.80 -34.11 43.10
N TRP A 28 -8.41 -33.84 44.28
CA TRP A 28 -9.62 -33.02 44.37
C TRP A 28 -9.36 -31.57 43.98
N PHE A 29 -8.25 -30.97 44.43
CA PHE A 29 -7.81 -29.64 44.01
C PHE A 29 -7.49 -29.57 42.51
N PHE A 30 -6.85 -30.60 41.94
CA PHE A 30 -6.56 -30.66 40.50
C PHE A 30 -7.84 -30.81 39.66
N LYS A 31 -8.82 -31.59 40.14
CA LYS A 31 -10.13 -31.75 39.50
C LYS A 31 -10.96 -30.47 39.58
N LEU A 32 -10.87 -29.73 40.69
CA LEU A 32 -11.48 -28.42 40.84
C LEU A 32 -10.80 -27.38 39.94
N PHE A 33 -9.47 -27.35 39.90
CA PHE A 33 -8.70 -26.50 39.00
C PHE A 33 -9.06 -26.75 37.54
N TRP A 34 -9.12 -28.01 37.09
CA TRP A 34 -9.52 -28.34 35.73
C TRP A 34 -10.93 -27.87 35.39
N ARG A 35 -11.88 -27.97 36.33
CA ARG A 35 -13.24 -27.45 36.15
C ARG A 35 -13.26 -25.94 36.03
N VAL A 36 -12.53 -25.23 36.90
CA VAL A 36 -12.43 -23.76 36.85
C VAL A 36 -11.74 -23.30 35.58
N THR A 37 -10.68 -23.96 35.14
CA THR A 37 -9.98 -23.67 33.89
C THR A 37 -10.88 -23.91 32.68
N LEU A 38 -11.67 -24.99 32.68
CA LEU A 38 -12.65 -25.25 31.61
C LEU A 38 -13.68 -24.13 31.53
N ILE A 39 -14.24 -23.71 32.67
CA ILE A 39 -15.20 -22.61 32.75
C ILE A 39 -14.55 -21.29 32.28
N GLY A 40 -13.33 -21.02 32.74
CA GLY A 40 -12.56 -19.84 32.32
C GLY A 40 -12.33 -19.82 30.81
N LEU A 41 -11.97 -20.96 30.22
CA LEU A 41 -11.76 -21.09 28.77
C LEU A 41 -13.06 -20.85 27.99
N VAL A 42 -14.20 -21.36 28.48
CA VAL A 42 -15.51 -21.08 27.87
C VAL A 42 -15.86 -19.60 27.92
N VAL A 43 -15.66 -18.94 29.07
CA VAL A 43 -15.92 -17.50 29.22
C VAL A 43 -15.01 -16.67 28.32
N LEU A 44 -13.72 -17.02 28.26
CA LEU A 44 -12.74 -16.33 27.41
C LEU A 44 -13.05 -16.54 25.93
N GLY A 45 -13.48 -17.73 25.53
CA GLY A 45 -13.93 -18.03 24.18
C GLY A 45 -15.19 -17.24 23.78
N ALA A 46 -16.17 -17.14 24.68
CA ALA A 46 -17.37 -16.32 24.46
C ALA A 46 -17.03 -14.82 24.36
N TYR A 47 -16.09 -14.33 25.18
CA TYR A 47 -15.61 -12.95 25.13
C TYR A 47 -14.83 -12.67 23.84
N ALA A 48 -13.98 -13.58 23.39
CA ALA A 48 -13.28 -13.47 22.11
C ALA A 48 -14.25 -13.45 20.92
N PHE A 49 -15.32 -14.25 20.96
CA PHE A 49 -16.37 -14.23 19.95
C PHE A 49 -17.15 -12.90 19.96
N TYR A 50 -17.44 -12.36 21.14
CA TYR A 50 -18.06 -11.04 21.29
C TYR A 50 -17.17 -9.92 20.70
N LEU A 51 -15.87 -9.94 21.02
CA LEU A 51 -14.91 -9.00 20.46
C LEU A 51 -14.78 -9.15 18.94
N ASP A 52 -14.75 -10.38 18.41
CA ASP A 52 -14.70 -10.65 16.98
C ASP A 52 -15.93 -10.06 16.26
N ALA A 53 -17.14 -10.20 16.83
CA ALA A 53 -18.36 -9.60 16.28
C ALA A 53 -18.31 -8.06 16.32
N GLN A 54 -17.81 -7.47 17.41
CA GLN A 54 -17.73 -6.02 17.58
C GLN A 54 -16.67 -5.37 16.67
N ILE A 55 -15.52 -6.05 16.50
CA ILE A 55 -14.44 -5.61 15.60
C ILE A 55 -14.91 -5.68 14.15
N LYS A 56 -15.57 -6.77 13.74
CA LYS A 56 -16.09 -6.90 12.36
C LYS A 56 -17.04 -5.75 11.96
N HIS A 57 -17.86 -5.26 12.90
CA HIS A 57 -18.70 -4.08 12.67
C HIS A 57 -17.91 -2.77 12.55
N ALA A 58 -16.80 -2.61 13.26
CA ALA A 58 -15.95 -1.42 13.19
C ALA A 58 -15.02 -1.39 11.94
N PHE A 59 -14.90 -2.52 11.23
CA PHE A 59 -14.05 -2.66 10.04
C PHE A 59 -14.82 -2.84 8.73
N SER A 60 -16.16 -2.99 8.75
CA SER A 60 -17.00 -2.98 7.53
C SER A 60 -17.46 -1.58 7.10
N GLY A 61 -17.17 -0.55 7.90
CA GLY A 61 -17.39 0.85 7.53
C GLY A 61 -16.36 1.31 6.50
N ASN A 62 -16.86 1.74 5.34
CA ASN A 62 -16.15 2.31 4.19
C ASN A 62 -15.11 3.35 4.62
N LYS A 63 -13.86 2.91 4.86
CA LYS A 63 -12.80 3.72 5.49
C LYS A 63 -11.87 4.42 4.51
N TRP A 64 -12.40 4.75 3.34
CA TRP A 64 -11.68 5.48 2.30
C TRP A 64 -12.70 6.41 1.65
N GLU A 65 -13.09 7.47 2.35
CA GLU A 65 -13.39 8.70 1.62
C GLU A 65 -12.07 9.11 0.99
N VAL A 66 -11.83 8.64 -0.23
CA VAL A 66 -10.81 9.26 -1.07
C VAL A 66 -11.35 10.67 -1.29
N PRO A 67 -10.69 11.72 -0.74
CA PRO A 67 -11.14 13.07 -1.01
C PRO A 67 -11.17 13.22 -2.53
N ALA A 68 -12.23 13.82 -3.06
CA ALA A 68 -12.27 14.12 -4.48
C ALA A 68 -11.06 15.01 -4.79
N GLN A 69 -10.09 14.47 -5.52
CA GLN A 69 -8.97 15.27 -6.01
C GLN A 69 -9.53 16.13 -7.13
N ILE A 70 -9.82 17.39 -6.81
CA ILE A 70 -10.30 18.37 -7.77
C ILE A 70 -9.08 18.81 -8.56
N PHE A 71 -8.84 18.14 -9.68
CA PHE A 71 -7.89 18.62 -10.66
C PHE A 71 -8.53 19.79 -11.42
N ALA A 72 -7.85 20.91 -11.52
CA ALA A 72 -8.22 21.94 -12.47
C ALA A 72 -8.18 21.36 -13.91
N ARG A 73 -8.79 22.05 -14.87
CA ARG A 73 -8.67 21.66 -16.29
C ARG A 73 -7.18 21.50 -16.61
N PRO A 74 -6.72 20.34 -17.11
CA PRO A 74 -5.33 20.19 -17.53
C PRO A 74 -5.04 21.24 -18.59
N LEU A 75 -3.98 22.01 -18.40
CA LEU A 75 -3.58 23.01 -19.38
C LEU A 75 -3.13 22.27 -20.66
N GLU A 76 -3.98 22.34 -21.68
CA GLU A 76 -3.68 21.85 -23.01
C GLU A 76 -3.27 23.05 -23.85
N ILE A 77 -1.98 23.13 -24.16
CA ILE A 77 -1.42 24.17 -25.02
C ILE A 77 -1.38 23.67 -26.46
N SER A 78 -1.92 24.44 -27.38
CA SER A 78 -1.90 24.13 -28.81
C SER A 78 -1.16 25.20 -29.62
N LYS A 79 -0.59 24.80 -30.75
CA LYS A 79 -0.02 25.77 -31.69
C LYS A 79 -1.08 26.81 -32.10
N GLY A 80 -0.70 28.10 -32.05
CA GLY A 80 -1.57 29.22 -32.42
C GLY A 80 -2.50 29.71 -31.30
N GLU A 81 -2.49 29.07 -30.14
CA GLU A 81 -3.27 29.50 -28.98
C GLU A 81 -2.77 30.83 -28.42
N GLU A 82 -3.70 31.69 -28.01
CA GLU A 82 -3.43 33.01 -27.44
C GLU A 82 -3.21 32.89 -25.94
N ILE A 83 -1.97 32.53 -25.58
CA ILE A 83 -1.51 32.38 -24.21
C ILE A 83 -0.11 32.98 -24.08
N THR A 84 0.06 33.78 -23.03
CA THR A 84 1.34 34.46 -22.78
C THR A 84 2.36 33.51 -22.16
N PRO A 85 3.66 33.74 -22.36
CA PRO A 85 4.70 32.93 -21.69
C PRO A 85 4.57 32.96 -20.17
N GLN A 86 4.14 34.09 -19.62
CA GLN A 86 4.00 34.28 -18.17
C GLN A 86 2.91 33.39 -17.59
N GLU A 87 1.75 33.30 -18.24
CA GLU A 87 0.65 32.41 -17.83
C GLU A 87 1.09 30.94 -17.81
N VAL A 88 1.83 30.49 -18.84
CA VAL A 88 2.37 29.12 -18.86
C VAL A 88 3.37 28.88 -17.73
N ILE A 89 4.23 29.87 -17.44
CA ILE A 89 5.20 29.77 -16.33
C ILE A 89 4.49 29.72 -14.98
N ASP A 90 3.44 30.52 -14.79
CA ASP A 90 2.65 30.53 -13.55
C ASP A 90 1.93 29.19 -13.35
N GLU A 91 1.39 28.60 -14.42
CA GLU A 91 0.81 27.25 -14.38
C GLU A 91 1.86 26.18 -14.05
N LEU A 92 3.03 26.23 -14.68
CA LEU A 92 4.13 25.30 -14.35
C LEU A 92 4.54 25.41 -12.88
N ASN A 93 4.57 26.62 -12.33
CA ASN A 93 4.84 26.83 -10.90
C ASN A 93 3.75 26.20 -10.01
N LEU A 94 2.47 26.33 -10.39
CA LEU A 94 1.35 25.69 -9.69
C LEU A 94 1.43 24.16 -9.74
N LEU A 95 1.88 23.59 -10.86
CA LEU A 95 2.12 22.15 -11.03
C LEU A 95 3.41 21.65 -10.32
N GLY A 96 4.13 22.56 -9.64
CA GLY A 96 5.33 22.26 -8.88
C GLY A 96 6.54 21.96 -9.76
N TYR A 97 6.60 22.54 -10.96
CA TYR A 97 7.81 22.48 -11.78
C TYR A 97 8.90 23.41 -11.22
N ARG A 98 10.16 23.01 -11.38
CA ARG A 98 11.31 23.80 -10.91
C ARG A 98 11.94 24.59 -12.04
N LYS A 99 12.18 25.88 -11.81
CA LYS A 99 12.95 26.73 -12.72
C LYS A 99 14.44 26.43 -12.60
N VAL A 100 15.07 26.07 -13.71
CA VAL A 100 16.51 25.75 -13.82
C VAL A 100 17.10 26.40 -15.07
N THR A 101 18.44 26.44 -15.16
CA THR A 101 19.12 26.95 -16.36
C THR A 101 18.98 25.98 -17.54
N PHE A 102 19.11 24.68 -17.29
CA PHE A 102 18.97 23.61 -18.28
C PHE A 102 17.98 22.58 -17.76
N ALA A 103 16.89 22.36 -18.49
CA ALA A 103 15.83 21.41 -18.11
C ALA A 103 16.22 20.00 -18.59
N ASP A 104 16.97 19.29 -17.77
CA ASP A 104 17.43 17.93 -18.07
C ASP A 104 16.63 16.86 -17.33
N SER A 105 16.06 17.19 -16.16
CA SER A 105 15.30 16.24 -15.34
C SER A 105 13.79 16.45 -15.44
N SER A 106 13.03 15.41 -15.14
CA SER A 106 11.55 15.43 -15.08
C SER A 106 11.01 16.52 -14.13
N GLY A 107 10.04 17.31 -14.60
CA GLY A 107 9.43 18.37 -13.79
C GLY A 107 10.27 19.63 -13.68
N GLU A 108 11.17 19.86 -14.63
CA GLU A 108 12.01 21.06 -14.69
C GLU A 108 11.68 21.89 -15.93
N TYR A 109 11.86 23.21 -15.81
CA TYR A 109 11.70 24.13 -16.93
C TYR A 109 12.77 25.22 -16.91
N SER A 110 13.07 25.76 -18.10
CA SER A 110 13.98 26.86 -18.33
C SER A 110 13.32 27.83 -19.31
N TYR A 111 13.36 29.12 -18.99
CA TYR A 111 12.83 30.17 -19.86
C TYR A 111 13.91 31.20 -20.15
N GLN A 112 14.38 31.22 -21.40
CA GLN A 112 15.46 32.10 -21.86
C GLN A 112 15.22 32.50 -23.32
N ASN A 113 15.53 33.74 -23.70
CA ASN A 113 15.41 34.23 -25.08
C ASN A 113 14.03 34.00 -25.74
N LYS A 114 12.94 34.12 -24.97
CA LYS A 114 11.55 33.82 -25.39
C LYS A 114 11.32 32.36 -25.81
N VAL A 115 12.19 31.46 -25.38
CA VAL A 115 12.06 30.02 -25.57
C VAL A 115 11.86 29.39 -24.20
N LEU A 116 10.75 28.66 -24.05
CA LEU A 116 10.49 27.83 -22.88
C LEU A 116 10.89 26.41 -23.21
N THR A 117 11.83 25.88 -22.46
CA THR A 117 12.21 24.46 -22.51
C THR A 117 11.68 23.80 -21.26
N LEU A 118 10.91 22.73 -21.38
CA LEU A 118 10.37 22.00 -20.23
C LEU A 118 10.50 20.50 -20.42
N GLN A 119 10.71 19.81 -19.32
CA GLN A 119 10.74 18.35 -19.24
C GLN A 119 9.45 17.87 -18.59
N ARG A 120 8.47 17.53 -19.42
CA ARG A 120 7.17 17.08 -18.95
C ARG A 120 7.29 15.71 -18.31
N ARG A 121 6.65 15.51 -17.16
CA ARG A 121 6.66 14.22 -16.45
C ARG A 121 5.98 13.13 -17.29
N ALA A 122 6.37 11.89 -17.06
CA ALA A 122 5.61 10.75 -17.56
C ALA A 122 4.30 10.65 -16.76
N PHE A 123 3.17 10.54 -17.45
CA PHE A 123 1.86 10.51 -16.81
C PHE A 123 0.90 9.58 -17.55
N GLN A 124 0.02 8.93 -16.79
CA GLN A 124 -1.01 8.06 -17.33
C GLN A 124 -2.30 8.85 -17.51
N PHE A 125 -2.52 9.37 -18.72
CA PHE A 125 -3.78 10.04 -19.06
C PHE A 125 -4.88 9.00 -19.32
N PRO A 126 -6.17 9.37 -19.18
CA PRO A 126 -7.30 8.49 -19.54
C PRO A 126 -7.24 8.00 -21.00
N GLU A 127 -6.68 8.79 -21.90
CA GLU A 127 -6.53 8.47 -23.32
C GLU A 127 -5.32 7.56 -23.61
N GLY A 128 -4.35 7.49 -22.70
CA GLY A 128 -3.15 6.67 -22.86
C GLY A 128 -1.99 7.08 -21.96
N ALA A 129 -1.03 6.15 -21.82
CA ALA A 129 0.24 6.43 -21.16
C ALA A 129 1.06 7.39 -22.02
N GLU A 130 1.47 8.52 -21.46
CA GLU A 130 2.43 9.38 -22.12
C GLU A 130 3.79 9.37 -21.42
N PRO A 131 4.90 9.17 -22.17
CA PRO A 131 6.23 9.17 -21.58
C PRO A 131 6.69 10.58 -21.22
N LEU A 132 7.81 10.64 -20.52
CA LEU A 132 8.56 11.87 -20.28
C LEU A 132 8.92 12.50 -21.63
N ARG A 133 8.70 13.81 -21.76
CA ARG A 133 8.98 14.53 -23.01
C ARG A 133 9.74 15.82 -22.78
N HIS A 134 10.71 16.05 -23.65
CA HIS A 134 11.44 17.31 -23.69
C HIS A 134 10.77 18.23 -24.72
N LEU A 135 10.01 19.19 -24.24
CA LEU A 135 9.26 20.12 -25.07
C LEU A 135 9.95 21.48 -25.11
N VAL A 136 10.02 22.04 -26.32
CA VAL A 136 10.50 23.40 -26.57
C VAL A 136 9.35 24.19 -27.16
N ILE A 137 8.96 25.26 -26.49
CA ILE A 137 7.85 26.12 -26.87
C ILE A 137 8.39 27.50 -27.20
N THR A 138 7.93 28.05 -28.32
CA THR A 138 8.26 29.40 -28.79
C THR A 138 6.99 30.21 -28.95
N TRP A 139 7.12 31.54 -28.82
CA TRP A 139 6.00 32.46 -28.95
C TRP A 139 6.20 33.43 -30.11
N GLU A 140 5.10 33.71 -30.79
CA GLU A 140 4.96 34.79 -31.77
C GLU A 140 4.03 35.85 -31.18
N GLY A 141 4.62 36.83 -30.49
CA GLY A 141 3.85 37.85 -29.77
C GLY A 141 3.16 37.28 -28.53
N ALA A 142 1.82 37.30 -28.53
CA ALA A 142 0.98 36.75 -27.45
C ALA A 142 0.42 35.35 -27.78
N ARG A 143 0.94 34.69 -28.82
CA ARG A 143 0.47 33.37 -29.27
C ARG A 143 1.61 32.36 -29.30
N ILE A 144 1.28 31.09 -29.13
CA ILE A 144 2.22 29.98 -29.31
C ILE A 144 2.57 29.87 -30.79
N GLY A 145 3.85 30.04 -31.13
CA GLY A 145 4.35 29.91 -32.49
C GLY A 145 4.61 28.45 -32.85
N GLU A 146 5.45 27.77 -32.08
CA GLU A 146 5.79 26.36 -32.29
C GLU A 146 5.96 25.62 -30.98
N ILE A 147 5.51 24.37 -30.97
CA ILE A 147 5.85 23.39 -29.94
C ILE A 147 6.66 22.31 -30.63
N TYR A 148 7.87 22.07 -30.16
CA TYR A 148 8.80 21.10 -30.72
C TYR A 148 9.15 20.05 -29.66
N ASP A 149 8.94 18.78 -30.01
CA ASP A 149 9.29 17.66 -29.15
C ASP A 149 10.72 17.20 -29.50
N LYS A 150 11.69 17.56 -28.65
CA LYS A 150 13.09 17.14 -28.79
C LYS A 150 13.28 15.65 -28.56
N SER A 151 12.39 14.98 -27.81
CA SER A 151 12.51 13.55 -27.57
C SER A 151 12.19 12.72 -28.82
N GLN A 152 11.28 13.20 -29.67
CA GLN A 152 10.88 12.55 -30.92
C GLN A 152 11.42 13.25 -32.17
N GLY A 153 12.07 14.41 -32.03
CA GLY A 153 12.66 15.18 -33.11
C GLY A 153 11.63 15.74 -34.10
N ARG A 154 10.40 16.03 -33.65
CA ARG A 154 9.30 16.48 -34.51
C ARG A 154 8.52 17.65 -33.93
N PRO A 155 7.90 18.48 -34.79
CA PRO A 155 6.89 19.43 -34.34
C PRO A 155 5.74 18.69 -33.64
N TYR A 156 5.25 19.28 -32.56
CA TYR A 156 4.19 18.74 -31.73
C TYR A 156 2.98 19.70 -31.80
N GLY A 157 1.79 19.17 -32.13
CA GLY A 157 0.63 20.00 -32.43
C GLY A 157 -0.03 20.60 -31.18
N SER A 158 -0.20 19.77 -30.16
CA SER A 158 -0.71 20.14 -28.84
C SER A 158 0.02 19.37 -27.77
N ALA A 159 0.28 20.02 -26.63
CA ALA A 159 0.85 19.40 -25.45
C ALA A 159 -0.09 19.57 -24.26
N LYS A 160 -0.37 18.47 -23.56
CA LYS A 160 -1.12 18.48 -22.30
C LYS A 160 -0.15 18.43 -21.14
N LEU A 161 -0.29 19.36 -20.20
CA LEU A 161 0.38 19.29 -18.91
C LEU A 161 -0.38 18.32 -17.99
N GLU A 162 0.36 17.50 -17.27
CA GLU A 162 -0.20 16.60 -16.27
C GLU A 162 -0.73 17.40 -15.06
N PRO A 163 -1.88 17.02 -14.51
CA PRO A 163 -2.38 17.64 -13.29
C PRO A 163 -1.60 17.12 -12.05
N TRP A 164 -1.56 17.92 -10.97
CA TRP A 164 -0.96 17.50 -9.68
C TRP A 164 -1.74 16.34 -9.07
#